data_AF-A0A9E2NPS7-F1
#
_entry.id   AF-A0A9E2NPS7-F1
#
_cell.length_a   1.000
_cell.length_b   1.000
_cell.length_c   1.000
_cell.angle_alpha   90.00
_cell.angle_beta   90.00
_cell.angle_gamma   90.00
#
_symmetry.space_group_name_H-M   'P 1'
#
loop_
_entity.id
_entity.type
_entity.pdbx_description
1 polymer ?
#
loop_
_entity_poly.entity_id
_entity_poly.type
_entity_poly.pdbx_seq_one_letter_code
_entity_poly.pdbx_strand_id
1 'polypeptide(L)'
;MEIRITALCRNGCTDFVPQPRRLHLGGQGAEGVDTLEFLLPSDWAGKNVSLYVEHADGVRQLPLLLGADGCVPVDRRFTGAASGRWMLAVTDGEGYTACTQPGSYDVYPTLSLDDEGEEPSQSLYEQFVAQVMDSARQVQEAVDQAVQSGSEAASAARDAAQAAEQASNCLLYT
;
A
#
# COMPACT_ATOMS: atom_id res chain seq x y z
N MET A 1 5.87 -12.59 5.04
CA MET A 1 6.72 -12.06 6.12
C MET A 1 7.48 -13.21 6.73
N GLU A 2 8.80 -13.20 6.63
CA GLU A 2 9.67 -14.26 7.19
C GLU A 2 9.86 -14.05 8.70
N ILE A 3 9.75 -15.14 9.46
CA ILE A 3 10.02 -15.21 10.90
C ILE A 3 10.97 -16.37 11.17
N ARG A 4 12.18 -16.05 11.63
CA ARG A 4 13.18 -17.06 11.99
C ARG A 4 13.06 -17.44 13.46
N ILE A 5 13.00 -18.73 13.74
CA ILE A 5 13.08 -19.26 15.10
C ILE A 5 14.50 -19.72 15.37
N THR A 6 15.15 -19.12 16.37
CA THR A 6 16.53 -19.43 16.74
C THR A 6 16.58 -20.12 18.10
N ALA A 7 17.22 -21.28 18.17
CA ALA A 7 17.54 -21.94 19.43
C ALA A 7 18.75 -21.27 20.09
N LEU A 8 18.59 -20.79 21.32
CA LEU A 8 19.65 -20.18 22.12
C LEU A 8 19.92 -21.06 23.34
N CYS A 9 21.11 -21.66 23.41
CA CYS A 9 21.54 -22.40 24.58
C CYS A 9 21.98 -21.42 25.68
N ARG A 10 21.22 -21.33 26.78
CA ARG A 10 21.59 -20.57 27.98
C ARG A 10 21.57 -21.48 29.19
N ASN A 11 22.72 -21.59 29.85
CA ASN A 11 22.86 -22.25 31.15
C ASN A 11 22.27 -23.69 31.21
N GLY A 12 22.36 -24.44 30.11
CA GLY A 12 21.84 -25.81 30.02
C GLY A 12 20.38 -25.93 29.55
N CYS A 13 19.67 -24.82 29.33
CA CYS A 13 18.35 -24.79 28.73
C CYS A 13 18.39 -24.23 27.30
N THR A 14 17.44 -24.65 26.46
CA THR A 14 17.28 -24.13 25.10
C THR A 14 16.09 -23.16 25.07
N ASP A 15 16.37 -21.88 24.83
CA ASP A 15 15.36 -20.86 24.58
C ASP A 15 15.13 -20.72 23.08
N PHE A 16 13.90 -20.91 22.60
CA PHE A 16 13.54 -20.67 21.20
C PHE A 16 13.04 -19.23 21.04
N VAL A 17 13.75 -18.41 20.27
CA VAL A 17 13.45 -16.98 20.12
C VAL A 17 13.04 -16.66 18.69
N PRO A 18 11.86 -16.06 18.47
CA PRO A 18 11.46 -15.60 17.15
C PRO A 18 12.12 -14.27 16.79
N GLN A 19 12.45 -14.10 15.51
CA GLN A 19 12.96 -12.87 14.93
C GLN A 19 12.27 -12.61 13.57
N PRO A 20 11.52 -11.51 13.42
CA PRO A 20 11.21 -10.50 14.45
C PRO A 20 10.25 -11.01 15.52
N ARG A 21 10.31 -10.41 16.72
CA ARG A 21 9.36 -10.70 17.81
C ARG A 21 8.03 -9.97 17.65
N ARG A 22 8.04 -8.79 17.03
CA ARG A 22 6.86 -7.98 16.76
C ARG A 22 6.49 -8.09 15.30
N LEU A 23 5.24 -8.46 15.03
CA LEU A 23 4.68 -8.51 13.68
C LEU A 23 3.77 -7.31 13.46
N HIS A 24 3.93 -6.64 12.32
CA HIS A 24 3.05 -5.57 11.87
C HIS A 24 2.27 -6.14 10.70
N LEU A 25 0.99 -6.41 10.93
CA LEU A 25 0.11 -7.09 9.98
C LEU A 25 -0.81 -6.07 9.31
N GLY A 26 -1.45 -6.48 8.22
CA GLY A 26 -2.40 -5.68 7.45
C GLY A 26 -3.58 -5.14 8.25
N GLY A 27 -4.55 -4.56 7.54
CA GLY A 27 -5.70 -3.89 8.16
C GLY A 27 -6.57 -4.81 9.02
N GLN A 28 -7.24 -4.24 10.02
CA GLN A 28 -8.22 -4.96 10.83
C GLN A 28 -9.32 -5.58 9.94
N GLY A 29 -9.64 -6.84 10.18
CA GLY A 29 -10.58 -7.61 9.35
C GLY A 29 -10.06 -8.07 7.98
N ALA A 30 -8.85 -7.69 7.55
CA ALA A 30 -8.26 -8.18 6.32
C ALA A 30 -7.82 -9.65 6.48
N GLU A 31 -8.08 -10.47 5.47
CA GLU A 31 -7.68 -11.88 5.43
C GLU A 31 -6.87 -12.16 4.17
N GLY A 32 -5.83 -12.98 4.28
CA GLY A 32 -5.03 -13.45 3.14
C GLY A 32 -4.12 -12.40 2.50
N VAL A 33 -4.10 -11.17 3.02
CA VAL A 33 -3.20 -10.09 2.54
C VAL A 33 -1.75 -10.40 2.89
N ASP A 34 -1.52 -10.89 4.11
CA ASP A 34 -0.21 -11.29 4.59
C ASP A 34 -0.11 -12.81 4.75
N THR A 35 1.11 -13.32 4.57
CA THR A 35 1.46 -14.71 4.90
C THR A 35 2.67 -14.70 5.82
N LEU A 36 2.60 -15.43 6.93
CA LEU A 36 3.71 -15.66 7.84
C LEU A 36 4.48 -16.90 7.38
N GLU A 37 5.79 -16.77 7.22
CA GLU A 37 6.68 -17.86 6.83
C GLU A 37 7.64 -18.14 7.98
N PHE A 38 7.49 -19.30 8.62
CA PHE A 38 8.30 -19.67 9.77
C PHE A 38 9.49 -20.53 9.36
N LEU A 39 10.70 -19.98 9.53
CA LEU A 39 11.93 -20.76 9.41
C LEU A 39 12.24 -21.43 10.75
N LEU A 40 11.91 -22.73 10.81
CA LEU A 40 12.04 -23.54 12.01
C LEU A 40 13.49 -24.05 12.21
N PRO A 41 13.93 -24.28 13.46
CA PRO A 41 15.21 -24.93 13.72
C PRO A 41 15.20 -26.37 13.20
N SER A 42 16.38 -26.89 12.83
CA SER A 42 16.54 -28.29 12.38
C SER A 42 15.96 -29.31 13.37
N ASP A 43 16.04 -29.01 14.66
CA ASP A 43 15.58 -29.89 15.74
C ASP A 43 14.06 -30.09 15.72
N TRP A 44 13.33 -29.20 15.04
CA TRP A 44 11.88 -29.26 14.89
C TRP A 44 11.45 -29.92 13.57
N ALA A 45 12.39 -30.33 12.72
CA ALA A 45 12.09 -31.03 11.48
C ALA A 45 11.26 -32.30 11.74
N GLY A 46 10.18 -32.46 10.97
CA GLY A 46 9.27 -33.60 11.06
C GLY A 46 8.35 -33.61 12.30
N LYS A 47 8.37 -32.57 13.15
CA LYS A 47 7.50 -32.48 14.34
C LYS A 47 6.24 -31.67 14.05
N ASN A 48 5.20 -31.89 14.85
CA ASN A 48 3.97 -31.11 14.76
C ASN A 48 4.18 -29.76 15.44
N VAL A 49 4.16 -28.69 14.65
CA VAL A 49 4.30 -27.32 15.15
C VAL A 49 2.96 -26.61 15.00
N SER A 50 2.47 -26.02 16.09
CA SER A 50 1.23 -25.27 16.14
C SER A 50 1.48 -23.82 16.51
N LEU A 51 0.85 -22.91 15.76
CA LEU A 51 0.78 -21.48 16.04
C LEU A 51 -0.39 -21.19 16.98
N TYR A 52 -0.07 -20.51 18.07
CA TYR A 52 -1.02 -20.00 19.04
C TYR A 52 -1.10 -18.49 18.93
N VAL A 53 -2.32 -17.96 18.97
CA VAL A 53 -2.61 -16.53 18.96
C VAL A 53 -3.54 -16.20 20.12
N GLU A 54 -3.21 -15.15 20.84
CA GLU A 54 -4.01 -14.61 21.95
C GLU A 54 -4.20 -13.12 21.69
N HIS A 55 -5.44 -12.67 21.61
CA HIS A 55 -5.79 -11.26 21.45
C HIS A 55 -5.44 -10.49 22.72
N ALA A 56 -5.27 -9.17 22.62
CA ALA A 56 -4.93 -8.32 23.76
C ALA A 56 -6.00 -8.34 24.88
N ASP A 57 -7.25 -8.67 24.56
CA ASP A 57 -8.36 -8.87 25.52
C ASP A 57 -8.32 -10.24 26.22
N GLY A 58 -7.33 -11.09 25.89
CA GLY A 58 -7.14 -12.43 26.45
C GLY A 58 -7.88 -13.54 25.70
N VAL A 59 -8.63 -13.23 24.63
CA VAL A 59 -9.30 -14.26 23.82
C VAL A 59 -8.25 -15.10 23.07
N ARG A 60 -8.23 -16.40 23.36
CA ARG A 60 -7.35 -17.37 22.68
C ARG A 60 -8.01 -17.92 21.44
N GLN A 61 -7.29 -17.86 20.34
CA GLN A 61 -7.73 -18.41 19.08
C GLN A 61 -7.47 -19.92 19.02
N LEU A 62 -8.20 -20.61 18.15
CA LEU A 62 -7.95 -22.02 17.89
C LEU A 62 -6.51 -22.18 17.34
N PRO A 63 -5.70 -23.10 17.90
CA PRO A 63 -4.34 -23.33 17.42
C PRO A 63 -4.34 -23.75 15.96
N LEU A 64 -3.36 -23.26 15.21
CA LEU A 64 -3.19 -23.59 13.80
C LEU A 64 -1.95 -24.47 13.60
N LEU A 65 -2.15 -25.67 13.08
CA LEU A 65 -1.03 -26.54 12.70
C LEU A 65 -0.32 -25.95 11.48
N LEU A 66 1.01 -25.84 11.54
CA LEU A 66 1.82 -25.36 10.42
C LEU A 66 1.82 -26.39 9.28
N GLY A 67 1.76 -25.90 8.04
CA GLY A 67 2.01 -26.71 6.85
C GLY A 67 3.48 -27.13 6.73
N ALA A 68 3.76 -28.05 5.82
CA ALA A 68 5.11 -28.54 5.57
C ALA A 68 6.09 -27.46 5.07
N ASP A 69 5.56 -26.38 4.48
CA ASP A 69 6.29 -25.20 4.04
C ASP A 69 6.54 -24.18 5.17
N GLY A 70 5.97 -24.40 6.36
CA GLY A 70 6.05 -23.46 7.47
C GLY A 70 5.25 -22.17 7.26
N CYS A 71 4.38 -22.14 6.25
CA CYS A 71 3.60 -20.95 5.90
C CYS A 71 2.21 -20.96 6.54
N VAL A 72 1.76 -19.79 6.96
CA VAL A 72 0.43 -19.56 7.53
C VAL A 72 -0.16 -18.26 6.95
N PRO A 73 -1.32 -18.30 6.29
CA PRO A 73 -2.00 -17.07 5.89
C PRO A 73 -2.48 -16.32 7.15
N VAL A 74 -2.35 -14.99 7.12
CA VAL A 74 -2.92 -14.13 8.17
C VAL A 74 -4.42 -14.02 7.93
N ASP A 75 -5.21 -14.39 8.93
CA ASP A 75 -6.68 -14.33 8.91
C ASP A 75 -7.23 -13.66 10.18
N ARG A 76 -8.55 -13.78 10.40
CA ARG A 76 -9.24 -13.22 11.56
C ARG A 76 -8.70 -13.66 12.92
N ARG A 77 -7.93 -14.75 13.01
CA ARG A 77 -7.22 -15.08 14.26
C ARG A 77 -6.26 -13.97 14.66
N PHE A 78 -5.67 -13.26 13.71
CA PHE A 78 -4.87 -12.07 13.96
C PHE A 78 -5.70 -10.79 13.81
N THR A 79 -6.38 -10.62 12.67
CA THR A 79 -6.98 -9.34 12.27
C THR A 79 -8.33 -9.06 12.92
N GLY A 80 -8.86 -10.00 13.73
CA GLY A 80 -10.05 -9.78 14.56
C GLY A 80 -9.81 -8.84 15.74
N ALA A 81 -8.55 -8.56 16.11
CA ALA A 81 -8.19 -7.63 17.17
C ALA A 81 -7.05 -6.70 16.72
N ALA A 82 -7.00 -5.50 17.30
CA ALA A 82 -5.99 -4.49 16.97
C ALA A 82 -4.56 -4.92 17.36
N SER A 83 -4.42 -5.81 18.34
CA SER A 83 -3.13 -6.35 18.77
C SER A 83 -3.29 -7.63 19.60
N GLY A 84 -2.17 -8.29 19.83
CA GLY A 84 -2.11 -9.46 20.71
C GLY A 84 -0.72 -10.06 20.79
N ARG A 85 -0.67 -11.33 21.18
CA ARG A 85 0.53 -12.15 21.28
C ARG A 85 0.41 -13.41 20.45
N TRP A 86 1.55 -13.95 20.08
CA TRP A 86 1.63 -15.22 19.35
C TRP A 86 2.83 -16.03 19.82
N MET A 87 2.77 -17.35 19.65
CA MET A 87 3.91 -18.24 19.89
C MET A 87 3.75 -19.54 19.10
N LEU A 88 4.86 -20.23 18.85
CA LEU A 88 4.84 -21.60 18.34
C LEU A 88 5.04 -22.58 19.49
N ALA A 89 4.32 -23.70 19.46
CA ALA A 89 4.61 -24.86 20.29
C ALA A 89 4.77 -26.10 19.40
N VAL A 90 5.73 -26.94 19.75
CA VAL A 90 6.06 -28.15 19.01
C VAL A 90 5.86 -29.38 19.89
N THR A 91 5.38 -30.46 19.29
CA THR A 91 5.27 -31.79 19.90
C THR A 91 5.58 -32.88 18.88
N ASP A 92 6.20 -33.98 19.32
CA ASP A 92 6.42 -35.19 18.49
C ASP A 92 5.50 -36.36 18.87
N GLY A 93 4.67 -36.21 19.91
CA GLY A 93 3.83 -37.29 20.42
C GLY A 93 4.57 -38.37 21.23
N GLU A 94 5.91 -38.33 21.26
CA GLU A 94 6.78 -39.23 22.03
C GLU A 94 7.31 -38.59 23.31
N GLY A 95 6.92 -37.33 23.57
CA GLY A 95 7.17 -36.62 24.82
C GLY A 95 8.04 -35.37 24.65
N TYR A 96 8.56 -35.10 23.45
CA TYR A 96 9.21 -33.82 23.18
C TYR A 96 8.16 -32.71 23.16
N THR A 97 8.36 -31.70 24.00
CA THR A 97 7.59 -30.46 23.93
C THR A 97 8.53 -29.28 24.08
N ALA A 98 8.37 -28.29 23.21
CA ALA A 98 9.08 -27.02 23.30
C ALA A 98 8.17 -25.90 22.80
N CYS A 99 8.47 -24.66 23.21
CA CYS A 99 7.76 -23.49 22.74
C CYS A 99 8.70 -22.32 22.51
N THR A 100 8.29 -21.40 21.65
CA THR A 100 9.00 -20.14 21.49
C THR A 100 8.69 -19.20 22.63
N GLN A 101 9.61 -18.29 22.92
CA GLN A 101 9.27 -17.06 23.62
C GLN A 101 8.13 -16.35 22.87
N PRO A 102 7.12 -15.79 23.56
CA PRO A 102 6.00 -15.14 22.90
C PRO A 102 6.45 -13.90 22.15
N GLY A 103 5.95 -13.74 20.92
CA GLY A 103 6.00 -12.51 20.15
C GLY A 103 4.74 -11.68 20.36
N SER A 104 4.77 -10.42 19.93
CA SER A 104 3.61 -9.54 19.86
C SER A 104 3.21 -9.32 18.40
N TYR A 105 1.97 -8.91 18.17
CA TYR A 105 1.55 -8.38 16.88
C TYR A 105 0.65 -7.17 17.05
N ASP A 106 0.63 -6.33 16.04
CA ASP A 106 -0.33 -5.26 15.86
C ASP A 106 -0.85 -5.24 14.42
N VAL A 107 -2.06 -4.72 14.26
CA VAL A 107 -2.85 -4.72 13.04
C VAL A 107 -3.21 -3.26 12.77
N TYR A 108 -2.99 -2.78 11.54
CA TYR A 108 -3.30 -1.37 11.25
C TYR A 108 -4.81 -1.13 11.34
N PRO A 109 -5.24 0.03 11.88
CA PRO A 109 -6.65 0.39 11.83
C PRO A 109 -7.06 0.55 10.36
N THR A 110 -8.13 -0.13 9.97
CA THR A 110 -8.83 0.23 8.74
C THR A 110 -9.62 1.50 9.00
N LEU A 111 -9.50 2.48 8.10
CA LEU A 111 -10.37 3.65 8.13
C LEU A 111 -11.82 3.15 8.02
N SER A 112 -12.63 3.47 9.02
CA SER A 112 -14.06 3.26 8.92
C SER A 112 -14.58 4.10 7.76
N LEU A 113 -15.28 3.47 6.81
CA LEU A 113 -16.09 4.21 5.83
C LEU A 113 -17.38 4.74 6.46
N ASP A 114 -17.68 4.31 7.70
CA ASP A 114 -18.77 4.83 8.53
C ASP A 114 -18.40 6.16 9.21
N ASP A 115 -17.13 6.59 9.13
CA ASP A 115 -16.83 7.98 9.42
C ASP A 115 -17.52 8.77 8.32
N GLU A 116 -18.54 9.56 8.69
CA GLU A 116 -19.01 10.71 7.91
C GLU A 116 -17.85 11.71 7.84
N GLY A 117 -16.73 11.32 7.20
CA GLY A 117 -15.75 12.28 6.75
C GLY A 117 -16.54 13.24 5.91
N GLU A 118 -16.71 14.46 6.46
CA GLU A 118 -17.72 15.42 6.03
C GLU A 118 -17.78 15.39 4.51
N GLU A 119 -18.86 14.80 3.98
CA GLU A 119 -19.08 14.70 2.55
C GLU A 119 -18.87 16.12 2.05
N PRO A 120 -17.85 16.38 1.20
CA PRO A 120 -17.37 17.73 0.98
C PRO A 120 -18.58 18.57 0.67
N SER A 121 -18.88 19.54 1.56
CA SER A 121 -20.16 20.24 1.52
C SER A 121 -20.44 20.62 0.08
N GLN A 122 -21.65 20.40 -0.44
CA GLN A 122 -21.94 20.51 -1.88
C GLN A 122 -21.28 21.73 -2.54
N SER A 123 -21.13 22.83 -1.79
CA SER A 123 -20.36 24.03 -2.15
C SER A 123 -18.89 23.83 -2.58
N LEU A 124 -18.08 22.96 -1.95
CA LEU A 124 -16.67 22.76 -2.29
C LEU A 124 -16.52 22.04 -3.62
N TYR A 125 -17.35 21.02 -3.85
CA TYR A 125 -17.42 20.33 -5.12
C TYR A 125 -17.91 21.29 -6.23
N GLU A 126 -18.95 22.08 -5.96
CA GLU A 126 -19.45 23.09 -6.90
C GLU A 126 -18.40 24.15 -7.23
N GLN A 127 -17.64 24.65 -6.24
CA GLN A 127 -16.54 25.60 -6.45
C GLN A 127 -15.44 25.01 -7.31
N PHE A 128 -15.06 23.75 -7.06
CA PHE A 128 -14.07 23.06 -7.88
C PHE A 128 -14.54 22.90 -9.32
N VAL A 129 -15.78 22.44 -9.53
CA VAL A 129 -16.38 22.31 -10.87
C VAL A 129 -16.43 23.67 -11.57
N ALA A 130 -16.84 24.73 -10.87
CA ALA A 130 -16.85 26.08 -11.42
C ALA A 130 -15.45 26.54 -11.85
N GLN A 131 -14.43 26.31 -11.02
CA GLN A 131 -13.05 26.68 -11.33
C GLN A 131 -12.50 25.92 -12.55
N VAL A 132 -12.81 24.62 -12.67
CA VAL A 132 -12.42 23.82 -13.84
C VAL A 132 -13.11 24.33 -15.11
N MET A 133 -14.40 24.67 -15.04
CA MET A 133 -15.15 25.19 -16.18
C MET A 133 -14.66 26.59 -16.61
N ASP A 134 -14.33 27.47 -15.67
CA ASP A 134 -13.76 28.78 -15.98
C ASP A 134 -12.35 28.68 -16.57
N SER A 135 -11.53 27.76 -16.06
CA SER A 135 -10.20 27.50 -16.64
C SER A 135 -10.32 26.99 -18.08
N ALA A 136 -11.26 26.08 -18.36
CA ALA A 136 -11.51 25.59 -19.72
C ALA A 136 -11.97 26.70 -20.68
N ARG A 137 -12.84 27.62 -20.21
CA ARG A 137 -13.25 28.79 -21.01
C ARG A 137 -12.09 29.72 -21.33
N GLN A 138 -11.24 30.03 -20.34
CA GLN A 138 -10.06 30.87 -20.56
C GLN A 138 -9.08 30.26 -21.57
N VAL A 139 -8.89 28.94 -21.54
CA VAL A 139 -8.08 28.24 -22.55
C VAL A 139 -8.70 28.37 -23.93
N GLN A 140 -10.02 28.21 -24.06
CA GLN A 140 -10.69 28.37 -25.35
C GLN A 140 -10.56 29.79 -25.90
N GLU A 141 -10.76 30.82 -25.06
CA GLU A 141 -10.59 32.21 -25.45
C GLU A 141 -9.14 32.51 -25.89
N ALA A 142 -8.15 31.97 -25.19
CA ALA A 142 -6.75 32.11 -25.55
C ALA A 142 -6.42 31.42 -26.88
N VAL A 143 -7.02 30.25 -27.16
CA VAL A 143 -6.90 29.56 -28.46
C VAL A 143 -7.51 30.41 -29.57
N ASP A 144 -8.71 30.94 -29.38
CA ASP A 144 -9.39 31.76 -30.38
C ASP A 144 -8.59 33.05 -30.69
N GLN A 145 -8.04 33.70 -29.65
CA GLN A 145 -7.14 34.85 -29.82
C GLN A 145 -5.85 34.48 -30.57
N ALA A 146 -5.26 33.32 -30.29
CA ALA A 146 -4.07 32.87 -30.99
C ALA A 146 -4.34 32.57 -32.48
N VAL A 147 -5.50 31.96 -32.80
CA VAL A 147 -5.94 31.73 -34.18
C VAL A 147 -6.13 33.05 -34.92
N GLN A 148 -6.82 34.01 -34.30
CA GLN A 148 -7.05 35.34 -34.89
C GLN A 148 -5.71 36.06 -35.14
N SER A 149 -4.83 36.09 -34.14
CA SER A 149 -3.50 36.70 -34.26
C SER A 149 -2.67 36.06 -35.37
N GLY A 150 -2.76 34.73 -35.53
CA GLY A 150 -2.11 34.00 -36.63
C GLY A 150 -2.63 34.40 -38.01
N SER A 151 -3.94 34.62 -38.14
CA SER A 151 -4.57 35.07 -39.40
C SER A 151 -4.17 36.49 -39.80
N GLU A 152 -4.04 37.39 -38.82
CA GLU A 152 -3.61 38.77 -39.02
C GLU A 152 -2.13 38.81 -39.43
N ALA A 153 -1.27 38.03 -38.76
CA ALA A 153 0.13 37.89 -39.13
C ALA A 153 0.31 37.35 -40.56
N ALA A 154 -0.50 36.35 -40.96
CA ALA A 154 -0.48 35.82 -42.32
C ALA A 154 -0.91 36.85 -43.38
N SER A 155 -1.90 37.69 -43.06
CA SER A 155 -2.35 38.77 -43.94
C SER A 155 -1.28 39.85 -44.09
N ALA A 156 -0.70 40.31 -42.98
CA ALA A 156 0.40 41.27 -42.98
C ALA A 156 1.63 40.78 -43.77
N ALA A 157 1.96 39.48 -43.68
CA ALA A 157 3.03 38.89 -44.46
C ALA A 157 2.76 38.90 -45.98
N ARG A 158 1.51 38.67 -46.40
CA ARG A 158 1.12 38.75 -47.82
C ARG A 158 1.22 40.19 -48.34
N ASP A 159 0.72 41.15 -47.57
CA ASP A 159 0.77 42.56 -47.96
C ASP A 159 2.22 43.04 -48.10
N ALA A 160 3.10 42.64 -47.17
CA ALA A 160 4.53 42.92 -47.24
C ALA A 160 5.20 42.30 -48.48
N ALA A 161 4.84 41.05 -48.83
CA ALA A 161 5.36 40.39 -50.03
C ALA A 161 4.94 41.11 -51.32
N GLN A 162 3.66 41.50 -51.44
CA GLN A 162 3.16 42.26 -52.58
C GLN A 162 3.83 43.63 -52.70
N ALA A 163 4.01 44.34 -51.59
CA ALA A 163 4.71 45.62 -51.58
C ALA A 163 6.18 45.47 -52.05
N ALA A 164 6.85 44.40 -51.65
CA ALA A 164 8.21 44.10 -52.10
C ALA A 164 8.27 43.79 -53.61
N GLU A 165 7.32 43.02 -54.15
CA GLU A 165 7.22 42.76 -55.59
C GLU A 165 6.97 44.04 -56.40
N GLN A 166 6.06 44.91 -55.94
CA GLN A 166 5.79 46.19 -56.59
C GLN A 166 7.02 47.09 -56.60
N ALA A 167 7.74 47.19 -55.47
CA ALA A 167 8.98 47.94 -55.39
C ALA A 167 10.04 47.40 -56.37
N SER A 168 10.15 46.07 -56.51
CA SER A 168 11.07 45.44 -57.46
C SER A 168 10.71 45.73 -58.92
N ASN A 169 9.42 45.70 -59.27
CA ASN A 169 8.97 46.05 -60.62
C ASN A 169 9.21 47.52 -60.97
N CYS A 170 9.10 48.45 -60.02
CA CYS A 170 9.43 49.85 -60.24
C CYS A 170 10.91 50.08 -60.56
N LEU A 171 11.82 49.28 -59.99
CA LEU A 171 13.28 49.37 -60.24
C LEU A 171 13.72 48.79 -61.59
N LEU A 172 12.89 47.97 -62.24
CA LEU A 172 13.18 47.42 -63.58
C LEU A 172 12.81 48.39 -64.73
N TYR A 173 12.07 49.46 -64.43
CA TYR A 173 11.60 50.46 -65.40
C TYR A 173 12.26 51.85 -65.24
N THR A 174 13.29 51.96 -64.40
CA THR A 174 14.16 53.15 -64.24
C THR A 174 15.56 52.89 -64.79
#